data_AF-A0A9X8VKJ5-F1
#
_entry.id   AF-A0A9X8VKJ5-F1
#
_cell.length_a   1.000
_cell.length_b   1.000
_cell.length_c   1.000
_cell.angle_alpha   90.00
_cell.angle_beta   90.00
_cell.angle_gamma   90.00
#
_symmetry.space_group_name_H-M   'P 1'
#
loop_
_entity.id
_entity.type
_entity.pdbx_description
1 polymer ?
#
loop_
_entity_poly.entity_id
_entity_poly.type
_entity_poly.pdbx_seq_one_letter_code
_entity_poly.pdbx_strand_id
1 'polypeptide(L)'
;MAKSVQLVDQYGNPIKAEVLKTPQTAEYVNLRRTFAEHPSRGLDIRKLPRILEAAEQGDLRAQSDLFCDMEERDGHIFAEMSKRRRALLTLDWTIKPPRNATAAEKDMTAALMEWFQDLPEFEAFILDALDAIGHGFAAQEIEWDFSQKIWFPKAWHARPQSWFKTPIDNRNDLRLDDYSVNGAVLQPFGWVVHRHKAKAGYVAQTGLHRVLCWPYLFKNFSVLDLADFLDVYGFPMRVGKYGAGATERDKSTLLRALMHIGRDAAGIIPDEMSVDFHDAVSGDAKNFQV
;
A
#
# COMPACT_ATOMS: atom_id res chain seq x y z
N MET A 1 47.04 -2.85 27.37
CA MET A 1 46.12 -2.67 26.23
C MET A 1 44.72 -3.00 26.72
N ALA A 2 43.80 -2.03 26.76
CA ALA A 2 42.42 -2.31 27.14
C ALA A 2 41.78 -3.19 26.06
N LYS A 3 41.27 -4.37 26.42
CA LYS A 3 40.48 -5.21 25.50
C LYS A 3 39.30 -4.36 25.01
N SER A 4 39.21 -4.12 23.71
CA SER A 4 38.02 -3.52 23.11
C SER A 4 36.84 -4.44 23.43
N VAL A 5 35.90 -3.98 24.24
CA VAL A 5 34.66 -4.72 24.51
C VAL A 5 33.86 -4.71 23.21
N GLN A 6 33.68 -5.88 22.61
CA GLN A 6 32.85 -6.02 21.42
C GLN A 6 31.39 -6.08 21.87
N LEU A 7 30.60 -5.07 21.48
CA LEU A 7 29.16 -5.08 21.72
C LEU A 7 28.53 -6.19 20.86
N VAL A 8 27.62 -6.95 21.45
CA VAL A 8 26.87 -8.02 20.79
C VAL A 8 25.39 -7.83 20.98
N ASP A 9 24.59 -8.31 20.04
CA ASP A 9 23.13 -8.35 20.16
C ASP A 9 22.67 -9.48 21.11
N GLN A 10 21.35 -9.60 21.29
CA GLN A 10 20.71 -10.64 22.11
C GLN A 10 20.95 -12.08 21.62
N TYR A 11 21.51 -12.27 20.42
CA TYR A 11 21.88 -13.55 19.83
C TYR A 11 23.39 -13.78 19.81
N GLY A 12 24.19 -12.85 20.35
CA GLY A 12 25.65 -12.91 20.37
C GLY A 12 26.33 -12.43 19.09
N ASN A 13 25.60 -11.83 18.14
CA ASN A 13 26.19 -11.28 16.93
C ASN A 13 26.86 -9.94 17.21
N PRO A 14 28.08 -9.69 16.69
CA PRO A 14 28.74 -8.41 16.84
C PRO A 14 27.93 -7.23 16.29
N ILE A 15 27.77 -6.19 17.10
CA ILE A 15 27.22 -4.91 16.69
C ILE A 15 28.38 -4.06 16.14
N LYS A 16 28.22 -3.59 14.90
CA LYS A 16 29.17 -2.65 14.30
C LYS A 16 28.88 -1.25 14.83
N ALA A 17 29.91 -0.53 15.27
CA ALA A 17 29.75 0.84 15.78
C ALA A 17 29.19 1.83 14.74
N GLU A 18 29.32 1.52 13.45
CA GLU A 18 28.76 2.31 12.34
C GLU A 18 27.22 2.41 12.41
N VAL A 19 26.55 1.35 12.87
CA VAL A 19 25.08 1.31 13.05
C VAL A 19 24.59 2.43 13.98
N LEU A 20 25.40 2.77 14.98
CA LEU A 20 25.08 3.81 15.97
C LEU A 20 25.31 5.22 15.44
N LYS A 21 25.99 5.38 14.30
CA LYS A 21 26.35 6.70 13.74
C LYS A 21 25.49 7.10 12.56
N THR A 22 25.09 6.15 11.73
CA THR A 22 24.42 6.45 10.47
C THR A 22 23.42 5.35 10.12
N PRO A 23 22.17 5.70 9.76
CA PRO A 23 21.21 4.72 9.26
C PRO A 23 21.74 3.99 8.02
N GLN A 24 21.59 2.66 7.97
CA GLN A 24 22.00 1.80 6.86
C GLN A 24 21.53 2.33 5.49
N THR A 25 20.27 2.78 5.38
CA THR A 25 19.71 3.29 4.12
C THR A 25 20.37 4.57 3.61
N ALA A 26 21.21 5.24 4.42
CA ALA A 26 22.00 6.38 3.96
C ALA A 26 23.03 6.01 2.88
N GLU A 27 23.50 4.76 2.89
CA GLU A 27 24.45 4.26 1.91
C GLU A 27 23.78 3.85 0.58
N TYR A 28 22.45 3.67 0.58
CA TYR A 28 21.69 3.18 -0.57
C TYR A 28 20.95 4.33 -1.28
N VAL A 29 21.70 5.17 -1.98
CA VAL A 29 21.15 6.32 -2.74
C VAL A 29 20.07 5.89 -3.74
N ASN A 30 20.20 4.69 -4.32
CA ASN A 30 19.23 4.18 -5.29
C ASN A 30 17.85 3.97 -4.66
N LEU A 31 17.77 3.38 -3.46
CA LEU A 31 16.51 3.18 -2.74
C LEU A 31 15.79 4.51 -2.48
N ARG A 32 16.54 5.55 -2.11
CA ARG A 32 16.00 6.91 -1.87
C ARG A 32 15.49 7.60 -3.13
N ARG A 33 15.91 7.15 -4.32
CA ARG A 33 15.46 7.67 -5.62
C ARG A 33 14.39 6.79 -6.27
N THR A 34 14.06 5.66 -5.66
CA THR A 34 12.97 4.80 -6.11
C THR A 34 11.65 5.45 -5.73
N PHE A 35 10.82 5.72 -6.73
CA PHE A 35 9.44 6.15 -6.53
C PHE A 35 8.53 4.94 -6.49
N ALA A 36 7.45 5.03 -5.71
CA ALA A 36 6.40 4.02 -5.74
C ALA A 36 5.84 3.92 -7.15
N GLU A 37 5.67 2.69 -7.64
CA GLU A 37 4.91 2.44 -8.85
C GLU A 37 3.41 2.37 -8.50
N HIS A 38 2.56 2.32 -9.52
CA HIS A 38 1.11 2.18 -9.32
C HIS A 38 0.56 0.98 -10.08
N PRO A 39 0.82 -0.26 -9.62
CA PRO A 39 0.41 -1.47 -10.31
C PRO A 39 -1.10 -1.62 -10.44
N SER A 40 -1.89 -0.92 -9.62
CA SER A 40 -3.35 -0.86 -9.76
C SER A 40 -3.82 -0.26 -11.09
N ARG A 41 -2.98 0.56 -11.75
CA ARG A 41 -3.28 1.09 -13.09
C ARG A 41 -3.17 -0.05 -14.12
N GLY A 42 -4.27 -0.33 -14.80
CA GLY A 42 -4.36 -1.48 -15.71
C GLY A 42 -4.21 -2.83 -15.01
N LEU A 43 -4.64 -2.93 -13.75
CA LEU A 43 -4.73 -4.23 -13.06
C LEU A 43 -5.82 -5.08 -13.70
N ASP A 44 -5.47 -6.30 -14.08
CA ASP A 44 -6.40 -7.27 -14.64
C ASP A 44 -6.20 -8.69 -14.05
N ILE A 45 -7.05 -9.63 -14.47
CA ILE A 45 -7.02 -11.02 -14.01
C ILE A 45 -5.74 -11.77 -14.40
N ARG A 46 -4.95 -11.24 -15.34
CA ARG A 46 -3.68 -11.82 -15.80
C ARG A 46 -2.47 -11.17 -15.12
N LYS A 47 -2.57 -9.89 -14.77
CA LYS A 47 -1.52 -9.09 -14.11
C LYS A 47 -1.46 -9.38 -12.63
N LEU A 48 -2.61 -9.51 -11.95
CA LEU A 48 -2.63 -9.76 -10.51
C LEU A 48 -1.88 -11.06 -10.12
N PRO A 49 -2.14 -12.24 -10.73
CA PRO A 49 -1.38 -13.44 -10.41
C PRO A 49 0.14 -13.27 -10.58
N ARG A 50 0.59 -12.58 -11.65
CA ARG A 50 2.02 -12.34 -11.91
C ARG A 50 2.68 -11.52 -10.81
N ILE A 51 2.03 -10.45 -10.34
CA ILE A 51 2.51 -9.64 -9.22
C ILE A 51 2.65 -10.50 -7.96
N LEU A 52 1.61 -11.30 -7.69
CA LEU A 52 1.55 -12.16 -6.52
C LEU A 52 2.58 -13.30 -6.56
N GLU A 53 2.85 -13.88 -7.73
CA GLU A 53 3.86 -14.91 -7.96
C GLU A 53 5.28 -14.36 -7.87
N ALA A 54 5.54 -13.16 -8.40
CA ALA A 54 6.84 -12.49 -8.27
C ALA A 54 7.22 -12.27 -6.80
N ALA A 55 6.26 -11.86 -5.97
CA ALA A 55 6.45 -11.71 -4.53
C ALA A 55 6.76 -13.03 -3.82
N GLU A 56 6.18 -14.15 -4.26
CA GLU A 56 6.51 -15.47 -3.73
C GLU A 56 7.93 -15.93 -4.09
N GLN A 57 8.48 -15.38 -5.17
CA GLN A 57 9.87 -15.56 -5.63
C GLN A 57 10.83 -14.52 -5.04
N GLY A 58 10.34 -13.64 -4.17
CA GLY A 58 11.14 -12.71 -3.39
C GLY A 58 11.14 -11.26 -3.88
N ASP A 59 10.55 -10.96 -5.03
CA ASP A 59 10.36 -9.58 -5.51
C ASP A 59 9.06 -9.00 -4.94
N LEU A 60 9.19 -8.31 -3.80
CA LEU A 60 8.05 -7.77 -3.07
C LEU A 60 7.58 -6.40 -3.59
N ARG A 61 8.27 -5.80 -4.56
CA ARG A 61 8.09 -4.38 -4.91
C ARG A 61 6.69 -4.10 -5.45
N ALA A 62 6.33 -4.73 -6.56
CA ALA A 62 5.03 -4.54 -7.20
C ALA A 62 3.86 -4.97 -6.31
N GLN A 63 4.05 -5.97 -5.46
CA GLN A 63 3.03 -6.35 -4.50
C GLN A 63 2.83 -5.27 -3.43
N SER A 64 3.93 -4.76 -2.88
CA SER A 64 3.88 -3.74 -1.83
C SER A 64 3.26 -2.44 -2.33
N ASP A 65 3.60 -2.03 -3.55
CA ASP A 65 3.02 -0.84 -4.19
C ASP A 65 1.54 -1.06 -4.52
N LEU A 66 1.15 -2.25 -5.00
CA LEU A 66 -0.26 -2.60 -5.18
C LEU A 66 -1.05 -2.52 -3.87
N PHE A 67 -0.48 -2.98 -2.77
CA PHE A 67 -1.12 -2.93 -1.46
C PHE A 67 -1.34 -1.48 -0.99
N CYS A 68 -0.37 -0.58 -1.24
CA CYS A 68 -0.55 0.85 -0.98
C CYS A 68 -1.66 1.45 -1.86
N ASP A 69 -1.62 1.19 -3.18
CA ASP A 69 -2.67 1.63 -4.12
C ASP A 69 -4.07 1.18 -3.67
N MET A 70 -4.20 -0.03 -3.11
CA MET A 70 -5.46 -0.56 -2.62
C MET A 70 -5.99 0.23 -1.41
N GLU A 71 -5.14 0.54 -0.43
CA GLU A 71 -5.55 1.38 0.71
C GLU A 71 -5.91 2.80 0.27
N GLU A 72 -5.20 3.38 -0.71
CA GLU A 72 -5.48 4.73 -1.19
C GLU A 72 -6.78 4.83 -2.00
N ARG A 73 -7.14 3.76 -2.73
CA ARG A 73 -8.24 3.80 -3.72
C ARG A 73 -9.50 3.08 -3.28
N ASP A 74 -9.46 2.24 -2.23
CA ASP A 74 -10.63 1.58 -1.68
C ASP A 74 -10.96 2.07 -0.27
N GLY A 75 -12.00 2.89 -0.16
CA GLY A 75 -12.45 3.45 1.11
C GLY A 75 -12.88 2.40 2.15
N HIS A 76 -13.31 1.20 1.73
CA HIS A 76 -13.64 0.13 2.68
C HIS A 76 -12.38 -0.51 3.26
N ILE A 77 -11.39 -0.81 2.41
CA ILE A 77 -10.08 -1.30 2.86
C ILE A 77 -9.45 -0.28 3.81
N PHE A 78 -9.40 1.00 3.43
CA PHE A 78 -8.86 2.07 4.26
C PHE A 78 -9.53 2.15 5.63
N ALA A 79 -10.87 2.14 5.66
CA ALA A 79 -11.64 2.23 6.90
C ALA A 79 -11.34 1.05 7.84
N GLU A 80 -11.32 -0.17 7.30
CA GLU A 80 -11.09 -1.39 8.06
C GLU A 80 -9.65 -1.51 8.58
N MET A 81 -8.65 -1.15 7.77
CA MET A 81 -7.25 -1.11 8.20
C MET A 81 -7.02 -0.03 9.25
N SER A 82 -7.61 1.17 9.06
CA SER A 82 -7.53 2.26 10.03
C SER A 82 -8.14 1.92 11.38
N LYS A 83 -9.27 1.19 11.42
CA LYS A 83 -9.86 0.70 12.68
C LYS A 83 -8.89 -0.24 13.42
N ARG A 84 -8.25 -1.17 12.69
CA ARG A 84 -7.28 -2.12 13.25
C ARG A 84 -6.06 -1.41 13.83
N ARG A 85 -5.49 -0.45 13.09
CA ARG A 85 -4.35 0.36 13.55
C ARG A 85 -4.69 1.15 14.82
N ARG A 86 -5.80 1.90 14.80
CA ARG A 86 -6.23 2.76 15.91
C ARG A 86 -6.68 2.01 17.16
N ALA A 87 -7.07 0.72 17.04
CA ALA A 87 -7.44 -0.08 18.20
C ALA A 87 -6.29 -0.24 19.22
N LEU A 88 -5.03 -0.14 18.80
CA LEU A 88 -3.91 -0.16 19.74
C LEU A 88 -3.73 1.16 20.51
N LEU A 89 -4.17 2.29 19.96
CA LEU A 89 -4.09 3.58 20.66
C LEU A 89 -5.00 3.66 21.88
N THR A 90 -5.95 2.72 22.01
CA THR A 90 -6.87 2.68 23.16
C THR A 90 -6.34 1.82 24.31
N LEU A 91 -5.14 1.26 24.19
CA LEU A 91 -4.57 0.35 25.18
C LEU A 91 -3.47 1.04 25.97
N ASP A 92 -3.51 0.89 27.29
CA ASP A 92 -2.38 1.23 28.14
C ASP A 92 -1.25 0.22 27.95
N TRP A 93 -0.02 0.71 27.85
CA TRP A 93 1.18 -0.14 27.81
C TRP A 93 2.03 0.08 29.06
N THR A 94 2.80 -0.95 29.42
CA THR A 94 3.74 -0.89 30.55
C THR A 94 4.91 -1.84 30.31
N ILE A 95 6.10 -1.44 30.73
CA ILE A 95 7.30 -2.28 30.71
C ILE A 95 7.38 -3.01 32.06
N LYS A 96 7.37 -4.34 32.03
CA LYS A 96 7.40 -5.17 33.24
C LYS A 96 8.78 -5.79 33.44
N PRO A 97 9.29 -5.85 34.69
CA PRO A 97 10.54 -6.53 34.97
C PRO A 97 10.37 -8.04 34.74
N PRO A 98 11.47 -8.78 34.51
CA PRO A 98 11.42 -10.23 34.40
C PRO A 98 10.93 -10.89 35.71
N ARG A 99 10.48 -12.15 35.62
CA ARG A 99 10.09 -12.92 36.81
C ARG A 99 11.30 -13.07 37.74
N ASN A 100 11.10 -12.85 39.03
CA ASN A 100 12.16 -12.87 40.05
C ASN A 100 13.30 -11.86 39.80
N ALA A 101 12.96 -10.69 39.26
CA ALA A 101 13.93 -9.63 39.00
C ALA A 101 14.73 -9.23 40.24
N THR A 102 16.03 -9.11 40.04
CA THR A 102 16.97 -8.46 40.93
C THR A 102 16.60 -6.99 41.14
N ALA A 103 17.16 -6.34 42.16
CA ALA A 103 16.96 -4.90 42.37
C ALA A 103 17.38 -4.09 41.14
N ALA A 104 18.54 -4.41 40.55
CA ALA A 104 19.05 -3.72 39.37
C ALA A 104 18.12 -3.84 38.14
N GLU A 105 17.50 -5.00 37.93
CA GLU A 105 16.54 -5.17 36.84
C GLU A 105 15.24 -4.38 37.06
N LYS A 106 14.79 -4.24 38.31
CA LYS A 106 13.64 -3.39 38.64
C LYS A 106 13.94 -1.92 38.41
N ASP A 107 15.11 -1.46 38.86
CA ASP A 107 15.56 -0.08 38.67
C ASP A 107 15.71 0.24 37.17
N MET A 108 16.29 -0.68 36.39
CA MET A 108 16.39 -0.55 34.93
C MET A 108 15.02 -0.52 34.25
N THR A 109 14.07 -1.33 34.71
CA THR A 109 12.70 -1.33 34.16
C THR A 109 12.01 0.02 34.42
N ALA A 110 12.16 0.58 35.62
CA ALA A 110 11.61 1.90 35.95
C ALA A 110 12.23 2.99 35.07
N ALA A 111 13.55 3.00 34.91
CA ALA A 111 14.25 3.93 34.03
C ALA A 111 13.80 3.80 32.56
N LEU A 112 13.68 2.57 32.04
CA LEU A 112 13.15 2.32 30.68
C LEU A 112 11.72 2.85 30.53
N MET A 113 10.86 2.67 31.53
CA MET A 113 9.49 3.16 31.49
C MET A 113 9.46 4.70 31.36
N GLU A 114 10.25 5.40 32.17
CA GLU A 114 10.38 6.87 32.08
C GLU A 114 10.88 7.29 30.70
N TRP A 115 11.93 6.63 30.18
CA TRP A 115 12.47 6.94 28.86
C TRP A 115 11.45 6.76 27.73
N PHE A 116 10.71 5.65 27.72
CA PHE A 116 9.69 5.42 26.68
C PHE A 116 8.48 6.35 26.79
N GLN A 117 8.19 6.87 27.99
CA GLN A 117 7.15 7.89 28.17
C GLN A 117 7.59 9.26 27.64
N ASP A 118 8.88 9.59 27.76
CA ASP A 118 9.45 10.84 27.27
C ASP A 118 9.84 10.80 25.78
N LEU A 119 9.82 9.62 25.15
CA LEU A 119 10.18 9.45 23.75
C LEU A 119 9.16 10.16 22.84
N PRO A 120 9.60 11.15 22.03
CA PRO A 120 8.71 11.77 21.07
C PRO A 120 8.26 10.75 20.03
N GLU A 121 7.00 10.87 19.59
CA GLU A 121 6.45 10.09 18.47
C GLU A 121 6.39 8.57 18.66
N PHE A 122 6.47 8.06 19.91
CA PHE A 122 6.35 6.61 20.16
C PHE A 122 5.02 6.01 19.66
N GLU A 123 3.92 6.75 19.75
CA GLU A 123 2.64 6.34 19.17
C GLU A 123 2.70 6.23 17.64
N ALA A 124 3.38 7.15 16.96
CA ALA A 124 3.56 7.10 15.51
C ALA A 124 4.39 5.88 15.11
N PHE A 125 5.48 5.61 15.84
CA PHE A 125 6.27 4.37 15.69
C PHE A 125 5.40 3.11 15.80
N ILE A 126 4.48 3.05 16.79
CA ILE A 126 3.55 1.92 16.92
C ILE A 126 2.63 1.84 15.71
N LEU A 127 2.04 2.96 15.27
CA LEU A 127 1.13 2.99 14.12
C LEU A 127 1.81 2.55 12.82
N ASP A 128 3.03 3.02 12.56
CA ASP A 128 3.83 2.64 11.39
C ASP A 128 4.20 1.15 11.42
N ALA A 129 4.46 0.58 12.61
CA ALA A 129 4.66 -0.85 12.74
C ALA A 129 3.42 -1.66 12.33
N LEU A 130 2.22 -1.09 12.45
CA LEU A 130 0.97 -1.79 12.14
C LEU A 130 0.63 -1.86 10.66
N ASP A 131 1.39 -1.18 9.78
CA ASP A 131 1.31 -1.46 8.34
C ASP A 131 1.65 -2.92 8.01
N ALA A 132 2.37 -3.59 8.91
CA ALA A 132 2.57 -5.03 8.84
C ALA A 132 1.25 -5.82 8.79
N ILE A 133 0.14 -5.32 9.35
CA ILE A 133 -1.16 -5.99 9.27
C ILE A 133 -1.57 -6.18 7.80
N GLY A 134 -1.37 -5.15 6.98
CA GLY A 134 -1.68 -5.16 5.56
C GLY A 134 -0.64 -5.92 4.74
N HIS A 135 0.63 -5.55 4.91
CA HIS A 135 1.75 -6.02 4.06
C HIS A 135 2.41 -7.32 4.53
N GLY A 136 2.12 -7.77 5.76
CA GLY A 136 2.78 -8.91 6.41
C GLY A 136 4.05 -8.53 7.17
N PHE A 137 4.63 -7.36 6.89
CA PHE A 137 5.74 -6.79 7.64
C PHE A 137 5.76 -5.26 7.57
N ALA A 138 6.42 -4.64 8.54
CA ALA A 138 6.80 -3.24 8.54
C ALA A 138 8.22 -3.12 9.12
N ALA A 139 9.06 -2.32 8.49
CA ALA A 139 10.45 -2.14 8.88
C ALA A 139 10.72 -0.66 9.13
N GLN A 140 11.21 -0.37 10.32
CA GLN A 140 11.54 0.97 10.77
C GLN A 140 13.01 1.01 11.14
N GLU A 141 13.72 1.94 10.55
CA GLU A 141 15.15 2.12 10.75
C GLU A 141 15.41 3.04 11.94
N ILE A 142 16.30 2.61 12.85
CA ILE A 142 16.59 3.35 14.08
C ILE A 142 17.66 4.41 13.79
N GLU A 143 17.37 5.65 14.13
CA GLU A 143 18.38 6.70 14.28
C GLU A 143 18.82 6.76 15.73
N TRP A 144 20.09 6.45 16.00
CA TRP A 144 20.66 6.46 17.33
C TRP A 144 21.24 7.82 17.70
N ASP A 145 21.10 8.21 18.96
CA ASP A 145 21.79 9.35 19.55
C ASP A 145 22.51 8.93 20.83
N PHE A 146 23.65 9.55 21.10
CA PHE A 146 24.44 9.32 22.30
C PHE A 146 24.34 10.52 23.22
N SER A 147 23.43 10.45 24.19
CA SER A 147 23.16 11.52 25.14
C SER A 147 23.31 11.01 26.57
N GLN A 148 23.83 11.87 27.45
CA GLN A 148 24.03 11.55 28.88
C GLN A 148 24.79 10.22 29.15
N LYS A 149 25.74 9.87 28.26
CA LYS A 149 26.54 8.63 28.30
C LYS A 149 25.74 7.34 28.02
N ILE A 150 24.55 7.44 27.47
CA ILE A 150 23.70 6.31 27.11
C ILE A 150 23.27 6.46 25.63
N TRP A 151 23.16 5.34 24.92
CA TRP A 151 22.62 5.30 23.57
C TRP A 151 21.11 5.20 23.62
N PHE A 152 20.41 6.08 22.91
CA PHE A 152 18.96 6.11 22.83
C PHE A 152 18.50 6.20 21.37
N PRO A 153 17.38 5.56 21.01
CA PRO A 153 16.70 5.85 19.76
C PRO A 153 16.23 7.31 19.77
N LYS A 154 16.74 8.11 18.84
CA LYS A 154 16.31 9.48 18.63
C LYS A 154 15.06 9.55 17.77
N ALA A 155 14.99 8.69 16.75
CA ALA A 155 13.86 8.60 15.83
C ALA A 155 13.78 7.21 15.21
N TRP A 156 12.60 6.87 14.70
CA TRP A 156 12.36 5.69 13.86
C TRP A 156 11.88 6.15 12.49
N HIS A 157 12.55 5.67 11.46
CA HIS A 157 12.23 6.00 10.08
C HIS A 157 11.54 4.82 9.44
N ALA A 158 10.21 4.87 9.31
CA ALA A 158 9.47 3.90 8.51
C ALA A 158 10.02 3.89 7.07
N ARG A 159 10.36 2.70 6.58
CA ARG A 159 10.84 2.52 5.20
C ARG A 159 9.77 1.82 4.37
N PRO A 160 9.52 2.27 3.13
CA PRO A 160 8.56 1.62 2.25
C PRO A 160 8.85 0.12 2.11
N GLN A 161 7.80 -0.70 2.17
CA GLN A 161 7.91 -2.15 2.05
C GLN A 161 8.49 -2.56 0.68
N SER A 162 8.31 -1.73 -0.34
CA SER A 162 8.90 -1.89 -1.68
C SER A 162 10.43 -1.76 -1.72
N TRP A 163 11.07 -1.29 -0.64
CA TRP A 163 12.53 -1.27 -0.50
C TRP A 163 13.11 -2.61 -0.05
N PHE A 164 12.26 -3.62 0.21
CA PHE A 164 12.68 -4.90 0.74
C PHE A 164 12.39 -6.04 -0.23
N LYS A 165 13.17 -7.10 -0.10
CA LYS A 165 13.02 -8.36 -0.83
C LYS A 165 13.29 -9.53 0.11
N THR A 166 13.01 -10.74 -0.38
CA THR A 166 13.47 -11.97 0.27
C THR A 166 14.37 -12.77 -0.68
N PRO A 167 15.45 -13.41 -0.18
CA PRO A 167 16.19 -14.38 -0.97
C PRO A 167 15.32 -15.55 -1.42
N ILE A 168 15.58 -16.08 -2.61
CA ILE A 168 14.85 -17.23 -3.17
C ILE A 168 14.98 -18.48 -2.28
N ASP A 169 16.18 -18.69 -1.74
CA ASP A 169 16.53 -19.82 -0.86
C ASP A 169 15.96 -19.66 0.56
N ASN A 170 15.69 -18.43 1.00
CA ASN A 170 15.11 -18.15 2.30
C ASN A 170 14.02 -17.06 2.22
N ARG A 171 12.82 -17.49 1.84
CA ARG A 171 11.62 -16.64 1.67
C ARG A 171 11.12 -15.93 2.93
N ASN A 172 11.69 -16.25 4.10
CA ASN A 172 11.39 -15.55 5.35
C ASN A 172 12.51 -14.58 5.76
N ASP A 173 13.66 -14.56 5.11
CA ASP A 173 14.72 -13.60 5.41
C ASP A 173 14.45 -12.28 4.70
N LEU A 174 14.16 -11.21 5.46
CA LEU A 174 13.81 -9.91 4.90
C LEU A 174 15.07 -9.08 4.77
N ARG A 175 15.33 -8.55 3.58
CA ARG A 175 16.56 -7.83 3.25
C ARG A 175 16.24 -6.55 2.48
N LEU A 176 17.14 -5.58 2.53
CA LEU A 176 17.05 -4.41 1.67
C LEU A 176 17.32 -4.83 0.22
N ASP A 177 16.51 -4.32 -0.70
CA ASP A 177 16.71 -4.50 -2.13
C ASP A 177 17.77 -3.51 -2.65
N ASP A 178 19.03 -3.88 -2.44
CA ASP A 178 20.19 -3.14 -2.96
C ASP A 178 20.52 -3.47 -4.41
N TYR A 179 19.58 -4.08 -5.15
CA TYR A 179 19.74 -4.62 -6.51
C TYR A 179 20.71 -5.82 -6.62
N SER A 180 21.26 -6.31 -5.51
CA SER A 180 21.95 -7.61 -5.52
C SER A 180 20.94 -8.76 -5.60
N VAL A 181 21.42 -9.94 -6.01
CA VAL A 181 20.59 -11.15 -6.16
C VAL A 181 19.84 -11.46 -4.87
N ASN A 182 20.53 -11.41 -3.73
CA ASN A 182 19.97 -11.78 -2.43
C ASN A 182 19.53 -10.58 -1.58
N GLY A 183 19.83 -9.34 -1.97
CA GLY A 183 19.61 -8.18 -1.11
C GLY A 183 20.63 -8.04 0.03
N ALA A 184 20.71 -6.85 0.60
CA ALA A 184 21.55 -6.54 1.74
C ALA A 184 20.88 -6.93 3.07
N VAL A 185 21.62 -7.64 3.92
CA VAL A 185 21.17 -8.02 5.26
C VAL A 185 20.91 -6.77 6.09
N LEU A 186 19.79 -6.76 6.83
CA LEU A 186 19.49 -5.68 7.78
C LEU A 186 20.55 -5.67 8.88
N GLN A 187 21.17 -4.51 9.11
CA GLN A 187 22.20 -4.37 10.12
C GLN A 187 21.62 -4.67 11.52
N PRO A 188 22.24 -5.58 12.30
CA PRO A 188 21.83 -5.83 13.67
C PRO A 188 21.80 -4.53 14.47
N PHE A 189 20.78 -4.35 15.30
CA PHE A 189 20.58 -3.14 16.13
C PHE A 189 20.26 -1.85 15.35
N GLY A 190 20.11 -1.90 14.02
CA GLY A 190 19.72 -0.76 13.19
C GLY A 190 18.24 -0.70 12.82
N TRP A 191 17.48 -1.76 13.12
CA TRP A 191 16.11 -1.93 12.61
C TRP A 191 15.17 -2.49 13.67
N VAL A 192 13.94 -2.00 13.65
CA VAL A 192 12.78 -2.68 14.24
C VAL A 192 11.94 -3.24 13.10
N VAL A 193 11.74 -4.55 13.08
CA VAL A 193 10.93 -5.24 12.06
C VAL A 193 9.75 -5.92 12.74
N HIS A 194 8.55 -5.39 12.51
CA HIS A 194 7.32 -6.08 12.90
C HIS A 194 6.93 -7.04 11.78
N ARG A 195 6.82 -8.32 12.11
CA ARG A 195 6.29 -9.36 11.21
C ARG A 195 4.93 -9.78 11.68
N HIS A 196 3.92 -9.52 10.87
CA HIS A 196 2.54 -9.85 11.19
C HIS A 196 2.10 -11.07 10.38
N LYS A 197 1.60 -12.09 11.10
CA LYS A 197 1.11 -13.33 10.52
C LYS A 197 -0.41 -13.39 10.57
N ALA A 198 -1.10 -12.61 9.72
CA ALA A 198 -2.55 -12.67 9.62
C ALA A 198 -3.04 -14.02 9.09
N LYS A 199 -2.20 -14.70 8.29
CA LYS A 199 -2.32 -16.13 7.98
C LYS A 199 -0.96 -16.82 8.03
N ALA A 200 -0.98 -18.15 8.06
CA ALA A 200 0.23 -18.95 7.88
C ALA A 200 0.79 -18.80 6.44
N GLY A 201 2.12 -18.76 6.31
CA GLY A 201 2.81 -18.63 5.03
C GLY A 201 4.17 -17.96 5.17
N TYR A 202 4.80 -17.69 4.02
CA TYR A 202 6.00 -16.86 3.92
C TYR A 202 5.64 -15.38 3.98
N VAL A 203 6.62 -14.51 4.25
CA VAL A 203 6.43 -13.04 4.42
C VAL A 203 5.54 -12.43 3.34
N ALA A 204 5.78 -12.77 2.06
CA ALA A 204 5.00 -12.24 0.93
C ALA A 204 3.50 -12.58 1.00
N GLN A 205 3.11 -13.59 1.76
CA GLN A 205 1.75 -14.12 1.81
C GLN A 205 1.03 -13.81 3.13
N THR A 206 1.71 -13.31 4.16
CA THR A 206 1.14 -13.30 5.52
C THR A 206 0.23 -12.11 5.83
N GLY A 207 0.32 -11.02 5.04
CA GLY A 207 -0.48 -9.81 5.22
C GLY A 207 -1.92 -9.94 4.72
N LEU A 208 -2.84 -9.15 5.30
CA LEU A 208 -4.26 -9.16 4.92
C LEU A 208 -4.50 -8.70 3.48
N HIS A 209 -3.71 -7.75 2.98
CA HIS A 209 -3.88 -7.25 1.61
C HIS A 209 -3.75 -8.36 0.56
N ARG A 210 -2.97 -9.41 0.85
CA ARG A 210 -2.82 -10.58 -0.03
C ARG A 210 -4.15 -11.22 -0.41
N VAL A 211 -5.12 -11.25 0.51
CA VAL A 211 -6.46 -11.79 0.24
C VAL A 211 -7.36 -10.71 -0.36
N LEU A 212 -7.20 -9.46 0.06
CA LEU A 212 -8.02 -8.34 -0.37
C LEU A 212 -7.79 -7.90 -1.82
N CYS A 213 -6.68 -8.29 -2.46
CA CYS A 213 -6.42 -7.95 -3.87
C CYS A 213 -7.54 -8.44 -4.82
N TRP A 214 -8.11 -9.61 -4.54
CA TRP A 214 -9.15 -10.22 -5.39
C TRP A 214 -10.47 -9.44 -5.34
N PRO A 215 -11.11 -9.23 -4.16
CA PRO A 215 -12.31 -8.41 -4.10
C PRO A 215 -12.07 -6.97 -4.55
N TYR A 216 -10.89 -6.40 -4.31
CA TYR A 216 -10.51 -5.09 -4.85
C TYR A 216 -10.54 -5.08 -6.39
N LEU A 217 -9.94 -6.09 -7.03
CA LEU A 217 -9.94 -6.22 -8.50
C LEU A 217 -11.36 -6.33 -9.04
N PHE A 218 -12.18 -7.23 -8.49
CA PHE A 218 -13.55 -7.45 -8.96
C PHE A 218 -14.43 -6.22 -8.76
N LYS A 219 -14.31 -5.55 -7.61
CA LYS A 219 -15.02 -4.30 -7.34
C LYS A 219 -14.65 -3.21 -8.34
N ASN A 220 -13.37 -3.07 -8.67
CA ASN A 220 -12.93 -2.09 -9.67
C ASN A 220 -13.50 -2.38 -11.05
N PHE A 221 -13.60 -3.64 -11.47
CA PHE A 221 -14.28 -4.00 -12.72
C PHE A 221 -15.76 -3.62 -12.68
N SER A 222 -16.48 -3.97 -11.62
CA SER A 222 -17.90 -3.62 -11.50
C SER A 222 -18.15 -2.12 -11.52
N VAL A 223 -17.30 -1.32 -10.89
CA VAL A 223 -17.42 0.15 -10.88
C VAL A 223 -17.13 0.74 -12.26
N LEU A 224 -16.12 0.24 -12.97
CA LEU A 224 -15.81 0.67 -14.33
C LEU A 224 -16.93 0.29 -15.30
N ASP A 225 -17.37 -0.97 -15.27
CA ASP A 225 -18.48 -1.44 -16.11
C ASP A 225 -19.77 -0.65 -15.83
N LEU A 226 -20.03 -0.30 -14.56
CA LEU A 226 -21.17 0.54 -14.20
C LEU A 226 -21.01 1.97 -14.72
N ALA A 227 -19.80 2.55 -14.66
CA ALA A 227 -19.54 3.88 -15.22
C ALA A 227 -19.74 3.88 -16.75
N ASP A 228 -19.18 2.89 -17.45
CA ASP A 228 -19.37 2.71 -18.88
C ASP A 228 -20.85 2.50 -19.23
N PHE A 229 -21.57 1.71 -18.42
CA PHE A 229 -23.01 1.53 -18.57
C PHE A 229 -23.77 2.85 -18.38
N LEU A 230 -23.45 3.63 -17.35
CA LEU A 230 -24.09 4.93 -17.08
C LEU A 230 -23.79 5.95 -18.19
N ASP A 231 -22.61 5.91 -18.79
CA ASP A 231 -22.25 6.75 -19.94
C ASP A 231 -23.10 6.41 -21.18
N VAL A 232 -23.32 5.12 -21.46
CA VAL A 232 -24.17 4.69 -22.59
C VAL A 232 -25.65 4.89 -22.29
N TYR A 233 -26.09 4.54 -21.08
CA TYR A 233 -27.49 4.64 -20.66
C TYR A 233 -27.95 6.10 -20.52
N GLY A 234 -27.07 6.98 -20.04
CA GLY A 234 -27.33 8.41 -19.92
C GLY A 234 -27.40 9.16 -21.25
N PHE A 235 -26.83 8.58 -22.32
CA PHE A 235 -26.80 9.17 -23.66
C PHE A 235 -27.22 8.14 -24.72
N PRO A 236 -28.53 7.91 -24.92
CA PRO A 236 -29.00 6.99 -25.94
C PRO A 236 -28.43 7.37 -27.30
N MET A 237 -28.01 6.37 -28.07
CA MET A 237 -27.48 6.56 -29.41
C MET A 237 -28.54 7.24 -30.27
N ARG A 238 -28.18 8.38 -30.87
CA ARG A 238 -29.06 9.16 -31.74
C ARG A 238 -28.67 8.96 -33.18
N VAL A 239 -29.60 8.50 -33.98
CA VAL A 239 -29.37 8.28 -35.41
C VAL A 239 -30.30 9.21 -36.18
N GLY A 240 -29.69 10.14 -36.93
CA GLY A 240 -30.42 10.97 -37.90
C GLY A 240 -30.53 10.24 -39.23
N LYS A 241 -31.76 10.08 -39.72
CA LYS A 241 -32.04 9.51 -41.04
C LYS A 241 -32.33 10.64 -42.03
N TYR A 242 -31.84 10.50 -43.26
CA TYR A 242 -32.07 11.44 -44.35
C TYR A 242 -32.43 10.68 -45.63
N GLY A 243 -33.26 11.28 -46.48
CA GLY A 243 -33.65 10.71 -47.77
C GLY A 243 -32.51 10.67 -48.79
N ALA A 244 -32.59 9.81 -49.80
CA ALA A 244 -31.53 9.59 -50.79
C ALA A 244 -31.16 10.84 -51.63
N GLY A 245 -32.02 11.88 -51.64
CA GLY A 245 -31.77 13.16 -52.32
C GLY A 245 -31.19 14.28 -51.43
N ALA A 246 -30.88 14.01 -50.16
CA ALA A 246 -30.45 15.05 -49.22
C ALA A 246 -29.09 15.67 -49.60
N THR A 247 -29.00 16.99 -49.56
CA THR A 247 -27.77 17.72 -49.87
C THR A 247 -26.79 17.68 -48.69
N GLU A 248 -25.52 18.03 -48.91
CA GLU A 248 -24.54 18.12 -47.81
C GLU A 248 -24.91 19.18 -46.77
N ARG A 249 -25.62 20.24 -47.19
CA ARG A 249 -26.15 21.26 -46.29
C ARG A 249 -27.19 20.65 -45.34
N ASP A 250 -28.04 19.79 -45.86
CA ASP A 250 -29.10 19.09 -45.11
C ASP A 250 -28.49 18.16 -44.06
N LYS A 251 -27.51 17.33 -44.45
CA LYS A 251 -26.76 16.46 -43.53
C LYS A 251 -26.06 17.25 -42.42
N SER A 252 -25.43 18.37 -42.76
CA SER A 252 -24.74 19.23 -41.77
C SER A 252 -25.70 19.90 -40.79
N THR A 253 -26.94 20.16 -41.22
CA THR A 253 -27.98 20.78 -40.39
C THR A 253 -28.56 19.74 -39.43
N LEU A 254 -28.83 18.53 -39.92
CA LEU A 254 -29.26 17.40 -39.09
C LEU A 254 -28.21 17.02 -38.04
N LEU A 255 -26.93 16.96 -38.42
CA LEU A 255 -25.85 16.67 -37.47
C LEU A 255 -25.74 17.74 -36.37
N ARG A 256 -25.89 19.03 -36.72
CA ARG A 256 -25.94 20.12 -35.73
C ARG A 256 -27.15 19.98 -34.80
N ALA A 257 -28.32 19.67 -35.34
CA ALA A 257 -29.51 19.43 -34.53
C ALA A 257 -29.32 18.26 -33.54
N LEU A 258 -28.73 17.15 -33.98
CA LEU A 258 -28.41 15.99 -33.13
C LEU A 258 -27.45 16.32 -31.98
N MET A 259 -26.45 17.19 -32.24
CA MET A 259 -25.51 17.66 -31.21
C MET A 259 -26.20 18.59 -30.19
N HIS A 260 -27.11 19.46 -30.62
CA HIS A 260 -27.84 20.38 -29.73
C HIS A 260 -28.90 19.68 -28.87
N ILE A 261 -29.65 18.74 -29.44
CA ILE A 261 -30.66 17.95 -28.71
C ILE A 261 -30.04 17.23 -27.50
N GLY A 262 -28.75 16.91 -27.52
CA GLY A 262 -28.09 16.25 -26.41
C GLY A 262 -27.83 17.07 -25.17
N ARG A 263 -27.72 18.38 -25.33
CA ARG A 263 -27.42 19.29 -24.23
C ARG A 263 -28.66 20.05 -23.78
N ASP A 264 -29.50 20.44 -24.74
CA ASP A 264 -30.63 21.34 -24.53
C ASP A 264 -31.99 20.62 -24.62
N ALA A 265 -32.01 19.31 -24.90
CA ALA A 265 -33.20 18.45 -25.01
C ALA A 265 -34.28 18.95 -26.00
N ALA A 266 -33.94 19.88 -26.90
CA ALA A 266 -34.86 20.48 -27.86
C ALA A 266 -34.15 20.80 -29.19
N GLY A 267 -34.86 20.64 -30.30
CA GLY A 267 -34.37 20.96 -31.64
C GLY A 267 -35.49 20.96 -32.67
N ILE A 268 -35.29 21.68 -33.79
CA ILE A 268 -36.21 21.72 -34.94
C ILE A 268 -35.51 20.99 -36.09
N ILE A 269 -36.19 20.02 -36.70
CA ILE A 269 -35.73 19.28 -37.88
C ILE A 269 -36.81 19.31 -38.97
N PRO A 270 -36.44 19.28 -40.28
CA PRO A 270 -37.41 19.13 -41.37
C PRO A 270 -38.18 17.81 -41.28
N ASP A 271 -39.44 17.80 -41.70
CA ASP A 271 -40.37 16.65 -41.56
C ASP A 271 -39.91 15.39 -42.32
N GLU A 272 -39.12 15.55 -43.39
CA GLU A 272 -38.50 14.45 -44.15
C GLU A 272 -37.30 13.80 -43.42
N MET A 273 -36.81 14.42 -42.34
CA MET A 273 -35.73 13.90 -41.51
C MET A 273 -36.30 13.39 -40.19
N SER A 274 -35.89 12.19 -39.78
CA SER A 274 -36.26 11.65 -38.48
C SER A 274 -35.03 11.45 -37.60
N VAL A 275 -35.23 11.62 -36.29
CA VAL A 275 -34.26 11.26 -35.27
C VAL A 275 -34.83 10.09 -34.50
N ASP A 276 -34.15 8.96 -34.58
CA ASP A 276 -34.49 7.80 -33.77
C ASP A 276 -33.54 7.73 -32.58
N PHE A 277 -34.13 7.59 -31.40
CA PHE A 277 -33.42 7.23 -30.19
C PHE A 277 -33.49 5.71 -30.09
N HIS A 278 -32.35 5.06 -30.21
CA HIS A 278 -32.29 3.63 -29.95
C HIS A 278 -32.14 3.45 -28.44
N ASP A 279 -33.12 2.77 -27.83
CA ASP A 279 -33.02 2.38 -26.43
C ASP A 279 -31.72 1.61 -26.20
N ALA A 280 -30.99 1.98 -25.15
CA ALA A 280 -29.92 1.14 -24.65
C ALA A 280 -30.53 -0.23 -24.29
N VAL A 281 -29.81 -1.31 -24.62
CA VAL A 281 -30.21 -2.68 -24.25
C VAL A 281 -30.63 -2.68 -22.78
N SER A 282 -31.79 -3.26 -22.47
CA SER A 282 -32.38 -3.31 -21.13
C SER A 282 -31.47 -4.06 -20.14
N GLY A 283 -30.48 -3.38 -19.60
CA GLY A 283 -29.68 -3.82 -18.47
C GLY A 283 -30.40 -3.50 -17.18
N ASP A 284 -30.77 -4.52 -16.40
CA ASP A 284 -31.40 -4.32 -15.10
C ASP A 284 -30.38 -3.76 -14.10
N ALA A 285 -30.55 -2.51 -13.68
CA ALA A 285 -29.71 -1.87 -12.67
C ALA A 285 -29.72 -2.62 -11.32
N LYS A 286 -30.72 -3.49 -11.08
CA LYS A 286 -30.75 -4.40 -9.92
C LYS A 286 -29.58 -5.39 -9.90
N ASN A 287 -28.95 -5.67 -11.05
CA ASN A 287 -27.79 -6.55 -11.12
C ASN A 287 -26.53 -5.98 -10.45
N PHE A 288 -26.52 -4.67 -10.15
CA PHE A 288 -25.40 -3.98 -9.49
C PHE A 288 -25.70 -3.61 -8.02
N GLN A 289 -26.84 -4.03 -7.47
CA GLN A 289 -27.13 -3.87 -6.04
C GLN A 289 -26.38 -4.94 -5.26
N VAL A 290 -25.35 -4.52 -4.51
CA VAL A 290 -24.60 -5.34 -3.54
C VAL A 290 -25.22 -5.22 -2.16
#